data_AF-A0A6A5ZBZ2-F1
#
_entry.id   AF-A0A6A5ZBZ2-F1
#
_cell.length_a   1.000
_cell.length_b   1.000
_cell.length_c   1.000
_cell.angle_alpha   90.00
_cell.angle_beta   90.00
_cell.angle_gamma   90.00
#
_symmetry.space_group_name_H-M   'P 1'
#
loop_
_entity.id
_entity.type
_entity.pdbx_description
1 polymer ?
#
loop_
_entity_poly.entity_id
_entity_poly.type
_entity_poly.pdbx_seq_one_letter_code
_entity_poly.pdbx_strand_id
1 'polypeptide(L)'
;EFLQHSLIFYDTLVSSQIKLGPGADNTVSSSSFLNDSFNATLRDLQDHETAIMPGLTLHVPSNLEAMPLADVPTSKQLQAIHPQTLTPSFLCVLTSKAGPREVLVRKGGYRMSLHEISIADETRAGFQVTFWFRPTSRGGSVRQSVQEDLRTTVEQARAGDILLLRNIALSSFRDQVHGQSLNASITRAKTTAQILLRGDGPSSLQLNSLPQALEEKLSRVRKWANAHIVHDYVGSRKRKRNLGSKDHSYGPASKVSDPNEDSLPPDTME
;
A
#
# COMPACT_ATOMS: atom_id res chain seq x y z
N GLU A 1 -21.76 -10.10 -38.90
CA GLU A 1 -22.30 -8.73 -38.82
C GLU A 1 -21.58 -7.81 -37.83
N PHE A 2 -21.33 -8.20 -36.57
CA PHE A 2 -20.63 -7.31 -35.60
C PHE A 2 -19.21 -6.87 -36.01
N LEU A 3 -18.43 -7.77 -36.63
CA LEU A 3 -17.07 -7.49 -37.08
C LEU A 3 -16.99 -6.44 -38.22
N GLN A 4 -18.01 -6.35 -39.06
CA GLN A 4 -18.06 -5.33 -40.12
C GLN A 4 -18.39 -3.95 -39.55
N HIS A 5 -19.26 -3.87 -38.54
CA HIS A 5 -19.60 -2.60 -37.89
C HIS A 5 -18.41 -1.99 -37.13
N SER A 6 -17.57 -2.79 -36.48
CA SER A 6 -16.34 -2.28 -35.85
C SER A 6 -15.31 -1.78 -36.86
N LEU A 7 -15.24 -2.37 -38.06
CA LEU A 7 -14.28 -1.98 -39.08
C LEU A 7 -14.63 -0.64 -39.75
N ILE A 8 -15.93 -0.41 -39.98
CA ILE A 8 -16.46 0.86 -40.52
C ILE A 8 -16.22 2.03 -39.55
N PHE A 9 -16.26 1.78 -38.24
CA PHE A 9 -15.96 2.81 -37.23
C PHE A 9 -14.48 3.20 -37.17
N TYR A 10 -13.56 2.29 -37.55
CA TYR A 10 -12.14 2.61 -37.59
C TYR A 10 -11.74 3.37 -38.86
N ASP A 11 -12.36 3.07 -40.01
CA ASP A 11 -12.07 3.75 -41.28
C ASP A 11 -12.57 5.20 -41.31
N THR A 12 -13.65 5.51 -40.59
CA THR A 12 -14.18 6.89 -40.51
C THR A 12 -13.30 7.84 -39.70
N LEU A 13 -12.40 7.33 -38.85
CA LEU A 13 -11.49 8.15 -38.03
C LEU A 13 -10.16 8.50 -38.72
N VAL A 14 -9.86 7.91 -39.89
CA VAL A 14 -8.61 8.15 -40.62
C VAL A 14 -8.75 9.23 -41.70
N SER A 15 -9.97 9.67 -42.02
CA SER A 15 -10.23 10.65 -43.09
C SER A 15 -10.57 12.05 -42.56
N SER A 16 -9.62 12.69 -41.88
CA SER A 16 -9.59 14.15 -41.72
C SER A 16 -8.41 14.73 -42.51
N GLN A 17 -8.55 14.71 -43.84
CA GLN A 17 -7.65 15.43 -44.74
C GLN A 17 -7.77 16.94 -44.49
N ILE A 18 -6.66 17.54 -44.08
CA ILE A 18 -6.51 18.99 -43.95
C ILE A 18 -6.53 19.60 -45.36
N LYS A 19 -7.47 20.53 -45.57
CA LYS A 19 -7.64 21.32 -46.79
C LYS A 19 -6.40 22.22 -46.99
N LEU A 20 -5.60 21.96 -48.02
CA LEU A 20 -4.53 22.84 -48.50
C LEU A 20 -5.17 24.05 -49.20
N GLY A 21 -5.08 25.23 -48.57
CA GLY A 21 -5.33 26.53 -49.21
C GLY A 21 -4.07 27.06 -49.88
N PRO A 22 -4.16 27.78 -51.02
CA PRO A 22 -2.99 28.20 -51.77
C PRO A 22 -2.41 29.49 -51.19
N GLY A 23 -1.12 29.51 -50.85
CA GLY A 23 -0.43 30.75 -50.55
C GLY A 23 0.84 30.60 -49.70
N ALA A 24 1.97 30.71 -50.39
CA ALA A 24 3.30 31.12 -49.93
C ALA A 24 4.07 30.18 -48.98
N ASP A 25 4.96 29.40 -49.60
CA ASP A 25 6.31 28.99 -49.20
C ASP A 25 6.80 29.52 -47.84
N ASN A 26 6.81 28.63 -46.85
CA ASN A 26 7.71 28.72 -45.69
C ASN A 26 8.07 27.31 -45.24
N THR A 27 9.33 26.94 -45.43
CA THR A 27 9.93 25.67 -45.02
C THR A 27 9.83 25.50 -43.51
N VAL A 28 9.02 24.54 -43.04
CA VAL A 28 8.97 24.13 -41.64
C VAL A 28 9.37 22.66 -41.49
N SER A 29 10.60 22.47 -40.99
CA SER A 29 11.06 21.21 -40.42
C SER A 29 10.11 20.76 -39.30
N SER A 30 9.44 19.63 -39.49
CA SER A 30 8.56 19.04 -38.49
C SER A 30 9.37 18.29 -37.42
N SER A 31 9.58 18.94 -36.28
CA SER A 31 9.92 18.27 -35.01
C SER A 31 8.66 18.22 -34.13
N SER A 32 8.16 17.01 -33.93
CA SER A 32 6.99 16.70 -33.09
C SER A 32 7.36 16.77 -31.62
N PHE A 33 6.91 17.78 -30.86
CA PHE A 33 6.89 17.71 -29.39
C PHE A 33 5.76 18.56 -28.78
N LEU A 34 4.80 17.86 -28.17
CA LEU A 34 4.09 18.12 -26.92
C LEU A 34 3.82 19.59 -26.53
N ASN A 35 2.54 19.99 -26.55
CA ASN A 35 2.04 21.01 -25.64
C ASN A 35 0.55 20.78 -25.33
N ASP A 36 0.28 20.05 -24.25
CA ASP A 36 -1.04 20.07 -23.60
C ASP A 36 -0.79 20.43 -22.13
N SER A 37 -1.02 21.69 -21.80
CA SER A 37 -0.72 22.30 -20.51
C SER A 37 -1.86 22.03 -19.53
N PHE A 38 -1.57 21.25 -18.48
CA PHE A 38 -2.39 21.24 -17.27
C PHE A 38 -2.21 22.58 -16.54
N ASN A 39 -3.29 23.35 -16.43
CA ASN A 39 -3.36 24.54 -15.58
C ASN A 39 -3.24 24.14 -14.09
N ALA A 40 -2.03 24.24 -13.53
CA ALA A 40 -1.85 24.30 -12.09
C ALA A 40 -2.01 25.76 -11.64
N THR A 41 -3.12 26.07 -10.98
CA THR A 41 -3.33 27.37 -10.32
C THR A 41 -2.32 27.54 -9.19
N LEU A 42 -1.27 28.30 -9.46
CA LEU A 42 -0.36 28.85 -8.45
C LEU A 42 -1.10 30.02 -7.80
N ARG A 43 -1.63 29.82 -6.60
CA ARG A 43 -2.08 30.91 -5.74
C ARG A 43 -0.87 31.41 -4.96
N ASP A 44 -0.33 32.53 -5.42
CA ASP A 44 0.58 33.35 -4.65
C ASP A 44 -0.26 34.21 -3.70
N LEU A 45 -0.11 33.98 -2.39
CA LEU A 45 -0.43 34.96 -1.35
C LEU A 45 0.55 34.76 -0.22
N GLN A 46 1.53 35.65 -0.17
CA GLN A 46 2.23 36.02 1.05
C GLN A 46 1.19 36.52 2.05
N ASP A 47 1.03 35.83 3.18
CA ASP A 47 0.79 36.50 4.45
C ASP A 47 1.29 35.64 5.61
N HIS A 48 1.92 36.31 6.54
CA HIS A 48 2.80 35.77 7.56
C HIS A 48 1.98 35.38 8.79
N GLU A 49 1.48 34.14 8.87
CA GLU A 49 0.88 33.62 10.11
C GLU A 49 1.09 32.10 10.24
N THR A 50 1.33 31.67 11.48
CA THR A 50 1.84 30.36 11.92
C THR A 50 1.30 29.14 11.14
N ALA A 51 2.19 28.47 10.41
CA ALA A 51 1.88 27.26 9.64
C ALA A 51 1.50 26.07 10.54
N ILE A 52 0.20 25.88 10.75
CA ILE A 52 -0.38 24.57 11.05
C ILE A 52 -0.27 23.76 9.75
N MET A 53 0.56 22.71 9.74
CA MET A 53 0.72 21.82 8.58
C MET A 53 -0.66 21.31 8.11
N PRO A 54 -1.11 21.62 6.88
CA PRO A 54 -2.35 21.04 6.36
C PRO A 54 -2.13 19.54 6.16
N GLY A 55 -2.93 18.73 6.85
CA GLY A 55 -2.86 17.28 6.77
C GLY A 55 -3.00 16.78 5.34
N LEU A 56 -2.21 15.76 4.98
CA LEU A 56 -2.27 15.13 3.66
C LEU A 56 -3.67 14.56 3.43
N THR A 57 -4.40 15.12 2.47
CA THR A 57 -5.72 14.62 2.06
C THR A 57 -5.56 13.43 1.12
N LEU A 58 -6.22 12.33 1.45
CA LEU A 58 -6.15 11.10 0.67
C LEU A 58 -7.12 11.16 -0.52
N HIS A 59 -6.63 11.46 -1.72
CA HIS A 59 -7.49 11.39 -2.91
C HIS A 59 -7.67 9.93 -3.37
N VAL A 60 -8.82 9.34 -3.01
CA VAL A 60 -9.25 8.02 -3.43
C VAL A 60 -10.31 8.16 -4.54
N PRO A 61 -10.16 7.47 -5.69
CA PRO A 61 -11.20 7.48 -6.72
C PRO A 61 -12.54 6.98 -6.16
N SER A 62 -13.63 7.63 -6.54
CA SER A 62 -14.99 7.29 -6.06
C SER A 62 -15.41 5.86 -6.41
N ASN A 63 -14.87 5.30 -7.49
CA ASN A 63 -15.12 3.94 -7.98
C ASN A 63 -14.11 2.90 -7.48
N LEU A 64 -13.24 3.25 -6.52
CA LEU A 64 -12.29 2.28 -5.99
C LEU A 64 -13.01 1.26 -5.11
N GLU A 65 -13.00 0.02 -5.56
CA GLU A 65 -13.43 -1.13 -4.77
C GLU A 65 -12.22 -1.97 -4.32
N ALA A 66 -12.26 -2.43 -3.08
CA ALA A 66 -11.23 -3.29 -2.52
C ALA A 66 -11.71 -4.74 -2.53
N MET A 67 -10.99 -5.60 -3.25
CA MET A 67 -11.30 -7.02 -3.37
C MET A 67 -11.10 -7.71 -2.00
N PRO A 68 -12.06 -8.51 -1.52
CA PRO A 68 -11.85 -9.37 -0.36
C PRO A 68 -10.73 -10.39 -0.58
N LEU A 69 -9.97 -10.72 0.46
CA LEU A 69 -8.88 -11.71 0.33
C LEU A 69 -9.38 -13.14 0.07
N ALA A 70 -10.63 -13.45 0.43
CA ALA A 70 -11.28 -14.72 0.09
C ALA A 70 -11.59 -14.84 -1.40
N ASP A 71 -11.77 -13.72 -2.12
CA ASP A 71 -12.12 -13.71 -3.55
C ASP A 71 -10.89 -13.73 -4.46
N VAL A 72 -9.69 -13.87 -3.87
CA VAL A 72 -8.46 -14.06 -4.64
C VAL A 72 -8.57 -15.35 -5.47
N PRO A 73 -8.40 -15.27 -6.81
CA PRO A 73 -8.55 -16.43 -7.68
C PRO A 73 -7.50 -17.50 -7.39
N THR A 74 -7.81 -18.73 -7.78
CA THR A 74 -6.89 -19.87 -7.70
C THR A 74 -5.73 -19.75 -8.70
N SER A 75 -4.65 -20.50 -8.47
CA SER A 75 -3.50 -20.53 -9.40
C SER A 75 -3.92 -20.92 -10.83
N LYS A 76 -4.83 -21.90 -10.96
CA LYS A 76 -5.37 -22.36 -12.25
C LYS A 76 -6.11 -21.24 -12.99
N GLN A 77 -6.90 -20.44 -12.28
CA GLN A 77 -7.60 -19.31 -12.87
C GLN A 77 -6.63 -18.20 -13.33
N LEU A 78 -5.59 -17.92 -12.54
CA LEU A 78 -4.54 -16.96 -12.94
C LEU A 78 -3.76 -17.45 -14.16
N GLN A 79 -3.49 -18.75 -14.27
CA GLN A 79 -2.83 -19.33 -15.44
C GLN A 79 -3.73 -19.27 -16.69
N ALA A 80 -5.04 -19.46 -16.53
CA ALA A 80 -5.98 -19.43 -17.64
C ALA A 80 -6.10 -18.05 -18.30
N ILE A 81 -5.86 -16.96 -17.55
CA ILE A 81 -5.89 -15.59 -18.07
C ILE A 81 -4.52 -15.10 -18.57
N HIS A 82 -3.46 -15.88 -18.44
CA HIS A 82 -2.14 -15.50 -18.92
C HIS A 82 -2.14 -15.24 -20.44
N PRO A 83 -1.55 -14.13 -20.94
CA PRO A 83 -0.57 -13.25 -20.28
C PRO A 83 -1.17 -12.06 -19.48
N GLN A 84 -2.50 -11.96 -19.37
CA GLN A 84 -3.12 -10.91 -18.57
C GLN A 84 -2.82 -11.12 -17.08
N THR A 85 -2.47 -10.04 -16.37
CA THR A 85 -2.21 -10.05 -14.93
C THR A 85 -3.33 -9.33 -14.20
N LEU A 86 -3.96 -9.99 -13.23
CA LEU A 86 -4.98 -9.37 -12.39
C LEU A 86 -4.30 -8.46 -11.35
N THR A 87 -4.76 -7.21 -11.23
CA THR A 87 -4.17 -6.19 -10.35
C THR A 87 -5.19 -5.61 -9.35
N PRO A 88 -5.72 -6.41 -8.41
CA PRO A 88 -6.69 -5.92 -7.44
C PRO A 88 -6.13 -4.85 -6.51
N SER A 89 -7.05 -4.13 -5.87
CA SER A 89 -6.76 -3.31 -4.69
C SER A 89 -7.26 -4.03 -3.44
N PHE A 90 -6.53 -3.94 -2.34
CA PHE A 90 -6.84 -4.57 -1.07
C PHE A 90 -6.94 -3.52 0.03
N LEU A 91 -7.96 -3.67 0.87
CA LEU A 91 -8.06 -2.98 2.15
C LEU A 91 -7.90 -4.04 3.23
N CYS A 92 -6.78 -4.00 3.93
CA CYS A 92 -6.34 -5.10 4.77
C CYS A 92 -5.52 -4.58 5.96
N VAL A 93 -5.38 -5.40 6.99
CA VAL A 93 -4.48 -5.15 8.10
C VAL A 93 -3.16 -5.90 7.90
N LEU A 94 -2.05 -5.24 8.23
CA LEU A 94 -0.72 -5.83 8.23
C LEU A 94 -0.61 -6.79 9.44
N THR A 95 -0.37 -8.08 9.20
CA THR A 95 -0.23 -9.07 10.28
C THR A 95 1.21 -9.26 10.70
N SER A 96 2.12 -9.30 9.73
CA SER A 96 3.55 -9.48 9.98
C SER A 96 4.35 -8.98 8.79
N LYS A 97 5.62 -8.70 9.04
CA LYS A 97 6.55 -8.20 8.04
C LYS A 97 7.89 -8.92 8.20
N ALA A 98 8.39 -9.49 7.10
CA ALA A 98 9.71 -10.09 7.09
C ALA A 98 10.78 -9.00 6.98
N GLY A 99 11.99 -9.30 7.46
CA GLY A 99 13.15 -8.42 7.30
C GLY A 99 13.45 -8.17 5.82
N PRO A 100 13.89 -6.95 5.44
CA PRO A 100 14.29 -6.65 4.06
C PRO A 100 15.37 -7.60 3.57
N ARG A 101 15.22 -8.12 2.36
CA ARG A 101 16.20 -9.02 1.72
C ARG A 101 16.81 -8.32 0.52
N GLU A 102 18.07 -8.63 0.22
CA GLU A 102 18.72 -8.16 -1.00
C GLU A 102 18.88 -9.30 -2.00
N VAL A 103 18.50 -9.05 -3.24
CA VAL A 103 18.52 -10.03 -4.33
C VAL A 103 19.41 -9.52 -5.46
N LEU A 104 20.45 -10.27 -5.80
CA LEU A 104 21.32 -9.93 -6.93
C LEU A 104 20.65 -10.33 -8.25
N VAL A 105 20.41 -9.34 -9.12
CA VAL A 105 19.84 -9.56 -10.45
C VAL A 105 20.95 -9.96 -11.41
N ARG A 106 21.00 -11.25 -11.77
CA ARG A 106 22.05 -11.82 -12.65
C ARG A 106 22.19 -11.10 -13.99
N LYS A 107 21.07 -10.77 -14.65
CA LYS A 107 21.08 -10.15 -16.00
C LYS A 107 21.58 -8.71 -16.01
N GLY A 108 21.58 -8.03 -14.86
CA GLY A 108 21.92 -6.60 -14.77
C GLY A 108 23.03 -6.25 -13.78
N GLY A 109 23.54 -7.21 -13.00
CA GLY A 109 24.62 -6.97 -12.03
C GLY A 109 24.26 -6.04 -10.88
N TYR A 110 22.97 -5.73 -10.65
CA TYR A 110 22.52 -4.83 -9.60
C TYR A 110 21.73 -5.58 -8.51
N ARG A 111 21.71 -5.03 -7.29
CA ARG A 111 20.97 -5.57 -6.14
C ARG A 111 19.57 -4.97 -6.09
N MET A 112 18.53 -5.77 -5.88
CA MET A 112 17.19 -5.29 -5.57
C MET A 112 16.91 -5.47 -4.09
N SER A 113 16.16 -4.56 -3.50
CA SER A 113 15.64 -4.72 -2.14
C SER A 113 14.23 -5.31 -2.23
N LEU A 114 14.03 -6.42 -1.51
CA LEU A 114 12.79 -7.16 -1.44
C LEU A 114 12.20 -7.01 -0.03
N HIS A 115 10.97 -6.51 0.04
CA HIS A 115 10.19 -6.46 1.27
C HIS A 115 9.00 -7.40 1.15
N GLU A 116 8.78 -8.22 2.16
CA GLU A 116 7.68 -9.16 2.20
C GLU A 116 6.80 -8.86 3.41
N ILE A 117 5.49 -8.74 3.16
CA ILE A 117 4.49 -8.54 4.21
C ILE A 117 3.42 -9.62 4.11
N SER A 118 2.87 -10.01 5.26
CA SER A 118 1.65 -10.80 5.35
C SER A 118 0.50 -9.90 5.74
N ILE A 119 -0.61 -10.00 5.03
CA ILE A 119 -1.81 -9.21 5.26
C ILE A 119 -3.01 -10.12 5.55
N ALA A 120 -4.03 -9.53 6.18
CA ALA A 120 -5.30 -10.17 6.45
C ALA A 120 -6.45 -9.17 6.32
N ASP A 121 -7.65 -9.68 6.12
CA ASP A 121 -8.89 -8.92 6.21
C ASP A 121 -9.95 -9.74 6.96
N GLU A 122 -11.20 -9.28 6.97
CA GLU A 122 -12.29 -9.99 7.65
C GLU A 122 -12.62 -11.36 7.03
N THR A 123 -12.11 -11.66 5.83
CA THR A 123 -12.45 -12.84 5.04
C THR A 123 -11.34 -13.89 5.02
N ARG A 124 -10.07 -13.49 5.05
CA ARG A 124 -8.93 -14.42 5.02
C ARG A 124 -7.68 -13.76 5.63
N ALA A 125 -6.81 -14.58 6.22
CA ALA A 125 -5.52 -14.16 6.75
C ALA A 125 -4.34 -14.86 6.06
N GLY A 126 -3.14 -14.33 6.25
CA GLY A 126 -1.89 -14.95 5.80
C GLY A 126 -1.59 -14.76 4.31
N PHE A 127 -2.21 -13.79 3.64
CA PHE A 127 -1.91 -13.52 2.24
C PHE A 127 -0.61 -12.73 2.12
N GLN A 128 0.34 -13.25 1.33
CA GLN A 128 1.67 -12.68 1.21
C GLN A 128 1.76 -11.70 0.03
N VAL A 129 2.37 -10.54 0.28
CA VAL A 129 2.64 -9.52 -0.74
C VAL A 129 4.13 -9.16 -0.72
N THR A 130 4.75 -9.17 -1.90
CA THR A 130 6.16 -8.82 -2.08
C THR A 130 6.34 -7.48 -2.80
N PHE A 131 7.26 -6.65 -2.32
CA PHE A 131 7.61 -5.37 -2.92
C PHE A 131 9.06 -5.38 -3.38
N TRP A 132 9.27 -5.03 -4.65
CA TRP A 132 10.58 -5.05 -5.30
C TRP A 132 11.06 -3.63 -5.58
N PHE A 133 12.13 -3.23 -4.91
CA PHE A 133 12.74 -1.91 -5.04
C PHE A 133 14.06 -1.99 -5.77
N ARG A 134 14.25 -1.11 -6.76
CA ARG A 134 15.55 -0.95 -7.42
C ARG A 134 16.46 -0.07 -6.56
N PRO A 135 17.79 -0.14 -6.74
CA PRO A 135 18.69 0.82 -6.13
C PRO A 135 18.30 2.23 -6.51
N THR A 136 18.35 3.13 -5.54
CA THR A 136 18.22 4.56 -5.78
C THR A 136 19.45 5.02 -6.59
N SER A 137 19.24 5.42 -7.85
CA SER A 137 20.31 6.04 -8.64
C SER A 137 20.51 7.48 -8.20
N ARG A 138 21.73 8.03 -8.33
CA ARG A 138 22.06 9.40 -7.89
C ARG A 138 21.38 10.50 -8.73
N GLY A 139 20.73 10.16 -9.83
CA GLY A 139 19.91 11.09 -10.63
C GLY A 139 18.42 10.91 -10.31
N GLY A 140 17.91 11.64 -9.32
CA GLY A 140 16.54 11.54 -8.83
C GLY A 140 15.49 11.78 -9.92
N SER A 141 14.92 10.70 -10.45
CA SER A 141 13.77 10.79 -11.36
C SER A 141 12.45 10.78 -10.57
N VAL A 142 11.38 11.35 -11.13
CA VAL A 142 10.03 11.29 -10.53
C VAL A 142 9.57 9.85 -10.27
N ARG A 143 10.03 8.88 -11.08
CA ARG A 143 9.71 7.45 -10.85
C ARG A 143 10.40 6.90 -9.61
N GLN A 144 11.59 7.41 -9.32
CA GLN A 144 12.35 7.03 -8.14
C GLN A 144 11.73 7.62 -6.87
N SER A 145 11.21 8.85 -6.91
CA SER A 145 10.51 9.43 -5.74
C SER A 145 9.25 8.64 -5.39
N VAL A 146 8.43 8.27 -6.38
CA VAL A 146 7.21 7.46 -6.13
C VAL A 146 7.55 6.07 -5.59
N GLN A 147 8.64 5.46 -6.08
CA GLN A 147 9.11 4.18 -5.56
C GLN A 147 9.65 4.32 -4.12
N GLU A 148 10.27 5.45 -3.80
CA GLU A 148 10.75 5.78 -2.46
C GLU A 148 9.60 6.04 -1.48
N ASP A 149 8.52 6.69 -1.92
CA ASP A 149 7.31 6.90 -1.09
C ASP A 149 6.66 5.55 -0.73
N LEU A 150 6.55 4.65 -1.72
CA LEU A 150 6.05 3.30 -1.50
C LEU A 150 6.97 2.52 -0.55
N ARG A 151 8.28 2.62 -0.75
CA ARG A 151 9.29 1.98 0.09
C ARG A 151 9.17 2.47 1.53
N THR A 152 9.19 3.78 1.73
CA THR A 152 9.04 4.44 3.03
C THR A 152 7.76 4.00 3.73
N THR A 153 6.64 3.95 3.01
CA THR A 153 5.36 3.50 3.58
C THR A 153 5.41 2.04 4.02
N VAL A 154 5.94 1.15 3.19
CA VAL A 154 6.08 -0.28 3.53
C VAL A 154 7.08 -0.47 4.68
N GLU A 155 8.16 0.32 4.72
CA GLU A 155 9.18 0.31 5.78
C GLU A 155 8.63 0.79 7.12
N GLN A 156 7.76 1.81 7.13
CA GLN A 156 7.15 2.37 8.34
C GLN A 156 5.95 1.57 8.85
N ALA A 157 5.28 0.79 8.00
CA ALA A 157 4.13 -0.01 8.39
C ALA A 157 4.52 -1.10 9.41
N ARG A 158 3.68 -1.24 10.45
CA ARG A 158 3.83 -2.18 11.56
C ARG A 158 2.64 -3.12 11.71
N ALA A 159 2.81 -4.23 12.42
CA ALA A 159 1.71 -5.16 12.62
C ALA A 159 0.53 -4.46 13.34
N GLY A 160 -0.66 -4.66 12.79
CA GLY A 160 -1.90 -4.02 13.22
C GLY A 160 -2.25 -2.72 12.50
N ASP A 161 -1.38 -2.19 11.64
CA ASP A 161 -1.73 -1.06 10.78
C ASP A 161 -2.67 -1.50 9.65
N ILE A 162 -3.66 -0.67 9.35
CA ILE A 162 -4.62 -0.90 8.27
C ILE A 162 -4.12 -0.18 7.02
N LEU A 163 -3.90 -0.95 5.95
CA LEU A 163 -3.31 -0.53 4.70
C LEU A 163 -4.34 -0.58 3.57
N LEU A 164 -4.28 0.44 2.70
CA LEU A 164 -4.87 0.41 1.37
C LEU A 164 -3.74 0.13 0.36
N LEU A 165 -3.74 -1.08 -0.20
CA LEU A 165 -2.82 -1.51 -1.25
C LEU A 165 -3.54 -1.42 -2.59
N ARG A 166 -3.00 -0.69 -3.56
CA ARG A 166 -3.63 -0.55 -4.89
C ARG A 166 -2.74 -1.13 -5.96
N ASN A 167 -3.38 -1.74 -6.96
CA ASN A 167 -2.73 -2.35 -8.13
C ASN A 167 -1.64 -3.36 -7.71
N ILE A 168 -2.02 -4.33 -6.88
CA ILE A 168 -1.15 -5.45 -6.50
C ILE A 168 -1.28 -6.51 -7.58
N ALA A 169 -0.19 -6.83 -8.26
CA ALA A 169 -0.22 -7.86 -9.29
C ALA A 169 -0.32 -9.24 -8.63
N LEU A 170 -1.27 -10.06 -9.06
CA LEU A 170 -1.35 -11.44 -8.61
C LEU A 170 -0.52 -12.35 -9.51
N SER A 171 0.26 -13.23 -8.88
CA SER A 171 1.03 -14.26 -9.56
C SER A 171 0.89 -15.60 -8.85
N SER A 172 1.06 -16.68 -9.59
CA SER A 172 1.08 -18.04 -9.03
C SER A 172 2.51 -18.58 -9.00
N PHE A 173 2.94 -19.12 -7.86
CA PHE A 173 4.20 -19.84 -7.73
C PHE A 173 3.97 -21.10 -6.90
N ARG A 174 4.39 -22.26 -7.40
CA ARG A 174 4.18 -23.57 -6.73
C ARG A 174 2.72 -23.77 -6.27
N ASP A 175 1.78 -23.49 -7.16
CA ASP A 175 0.33 -23.57 -6.94
C ASP A 175 -0.23 -22.67 -5.83
N GLN A 176 0.57 -21.76 -5.29
CA GLN A 176 0.16 -20.74 -4.33
C GLN A 176 0.04 -19.39 -5.04
N VAL A 177 -0.96 -18.60 -4.65
CA VAL A 177 -1.17 -17.25 -5.18
C VAL A 177 -0.56 -16.22 -4.24
N HIS A 178 0.27 -15.36 -4.79
CA HIS A 178 0.96 -14.31 -4.07
C HIS A 178 0.69 -12.95 -4.73
N GLY A 179 0.73 -11.90 -3.93
CA GLY A 179 0.75 -10.52 -4.41
C GLY A 179 2.18 -10.05 -4.67
N GLN A 180 2.35 -9.21 -5.70
CA GLN A 180 3.60 -8.52 -5.95
C GLN A 180 3.37 -7.08 -6.40
N SER A 181 4.27 -6.18 -6.01
CA SER A 181 4.30 -4.82 -6.55
C SER A 181 4.57 -4.84 -8.05
N LEU A 182 3.87 -4.00 -8.81
CA LEU A 182 4.15 -3.77 -10.21
C LEU A 182 5.55 -3.18 -10.40
N ASN A 183 6.19 -3.55 -11.50
CA ASN A 183 7.48 -2.98 -11.86
C ASN A 183 7.33 -1.48 -12.16
N ALA A 184 8.13 -0.64 -11.48
CA ALA A 184 8.13 0.81 -11.64
C ALA A 184 8.42 1.31 -13.07
N SER A 185 8.96 0.44 -13.96
CA SER A 185 9.10 0.79 -15.38
C SER A 185 7.77 0.82 -16.14
N ILE A 186 6.71 0.20 -15.62
CA ILE A 186 5.37 0.20 -16.20
C ILE A 186 4.73 1.56 -15.92
N THR A 187 4.43 2.33 -16.97
CA THR A 187 3.92 3.71 -16.84
C THR A 187 2.41 3.78 -16.62
N ARG A 188 1.66 2.78 -17.10
CA ARG A 188 0.18 2.81 -17.10
C ARG A 188 -0.44 2.54 -15.73
N ALA A 189 0.22 1.73 -14.91
CA ALA A 189 -0.27 1.33 -13.61
C ALA A 189 0.90 1.29 -12.62
N LYS A 190 0.66 1.82 -11.42
CA LYS A 190 1.63 1.85 -10.32
C LYS A 190 1.03 1.25 -9.07
N THR A 191 1.82 0.46 -8.36
CA THR A 191 1.46 0.00 -7.02
C THR A 191 1.58 1.16 -6.03
N THR A 192 0.59 1.35 -5.17
CA THR A 192 0.64 2.30 -4.07
C THR A 192 0.23 1.62 -2.77
N ALA A 193 0.87 1.96 -1.67
CA ALA A 193 0.48 1.56 -0.33
C ALA A 193 0.23 2.82 0.49
N GLN A 194 -0.83 2.83 1.30
CA GLN A 194 -1.20 3.93 2.17
C GLN A 194 -1.64 3.38 3.52
N ILE A 195 -1.13 3.94 4.62
CA ILE A 195 -1.55 3.58 5.98
C ILE A 195 -2.79 4.43 6.31
N LEU A 196 -3.95 3.80 6.42
CA LEU A 196 -5.22 4.49 6.72
C LEU A 196 -5.44 4.66 8.23
N LEU A 197 -5.10 3.63 9.01
CA LEU A 197 -5.12 3.66 10.47
C LEU A 197 -3.86 2.98 11.00
N ARG A 198 -3.25 3.58 12.02
CA ARG A 198 -2.28 2.85 12.84
C ARG A 198 -2.98 2.03 13.91
N GLY A 199 -2.30 1.00 14.40
CA GLY A 199 -2.79 0.18 15.51
C GLY A 199 -2.99 0.92 16.85
N ASP A 200 -2.34 2.08 17.04
CA ASP A 200 -2.28 2.81 18.31
C ASP A 200 -3.28 3.96 18.47
N GLY A 201 -3.91 4.47 17.42
CA GLY A 201 -4.76 5.65 17.57
C GLY A 201 -5.05 6.42 16.28
N PRO A 202 -5.57 7.67 16.42
CA PRO A 202 -6.30 8.35 15.35
C PRO A 202 -5.46 8.49 14.07
N SER A 203 -6.11 8.23 12.94
CA SER A 203 -5.55 8.27 11.60
C SER A 203 -4.72 9.53 11.36
N SER A 204 -3.52 9.37 10.78
CA SER A 204 -2.72 10.50 10.31
C SER A 204 -3.28 11.14 9.03
N LEU A 205 -4.25 10.48 8.38
CA LEU A 205 -4.91 10.96 7.16
C LEU A 205 -6.34 11.39 7.48
N GLN A 206 -6.74 12.56 6.98
CA GLN A 206 -8.14 12.96 6.98
C GLN A 206 -8.90 12.00 6.06
N LEU A 207 -9.68 11.12 6.67
CA LEU A 207 -10.43 10.05 6.01
C LEU A 207 -11.75 10.55 5.38
N ASN A 208 -11.96 11.87 5.34
CA ASN A 208 -13.23 12.52 5.04
C ASN A 208 -13.71 12.36 3.58
N SER A 209 -12.99 11.60 2.76
CA SER A 209 -13.28 11.41 1.34
C SER A 209 -13.12 9.96 0.87
N LEU A 210 -13.35 8.96 1.73
CA LEU A 210 -13.43 7.57 1.27
C LEU A 210 -14.81 7.28 0.67
N PRO A 211 -14.89 6.45 -0.40
CA PRO A 211 -16.16 5.91 -0.88
C PRO A 211 -16.85 5.08 0.21
N GLN A 212 -18.19 5.12 0.25
CA GLN A 212 -18.99 4.42 1.28
C GLN A 212 -18.65 2.92 1.39
N ALA A 213 -18.52 2.23 0.25
CA ALA A 213 -18.18 0.81 0.24
C ALA A 213 -16.83 0.51 0.92
N LEU A 214 -15.87 1.42 0.77
CA LEU A 214 -14.55 1.29 1.36
C LEU A 214 -14.57 1.62 2.86
N GLU A 215 -15.39 2.58 3.28
CA GLU A 215 -15.60 2.90 4.70
C GLU A 215 -16.28 1.74 5.46
N GLU A 216 -17.29 1.11 4.86
CA GLU A 216 -17.92 -0.08 5.42
C GLU A 216 -16.92 -1.22 5.56
N LYS A 217 -16.13 -1.52 4.51
CA LYS A 217 -15.07 -2.53 4.60
C LYS A 217 -14.02 -2.15 5.65
N LEU A 218 -13.65 -0.88 5.74
CA LEU A 218 -12.70 -0.39 6.75
C LEU A 218 -13.19 -0.65 8.16
N SER A 219 -14.47 -0.43 8.43
CA SER A 219 -15.08 -0.70 9.73
C SER A 219 -15.00 -2.21 10.07
N ARG A 220 -15.23 -3.09 9.10
CA ARG A 220 -15.12 -4.55 9.25
C ARG A 220 -13.69 -5.00 9.51
N VAL A 221 -12.74 -4.54 8.69
CA VAL A 221 -11.31 -4.85 8.83
C VAL A 221 -10.79 -4.36 10.18
N ARG A 222 -11.18 -3.15 10.60
CA ARG A 222 -10.81 -2.60 11.90
C ARG A 222 -11.36 -3.43 13.06
N LYS A 223 -12.64 -3.82 13.01
CA LYS A 223 -13.25 -4.69 14.02
C LYS A 223 -12.52 -6.04 14.09
N TRP A 224 -12.20 -6.63 12.95
CA TRP A 224 -11.48 -7.90 12.87
C TRP A 224 -10.05 -7.77 13.42
N ALA A 225 -9.31 -6.73 13.03
CA ALA A 225 -7.94 -6.47 13.47
C ALA A 225 -7.85 -6.31 14.99
N ASN A 226 -8.77 -5.53 15.59
CA ASN A 226 -8.82 -5.33 17.04
C ASN A 226 -9.06 -6.63 17.84
N ALA A 227 -9.68 -7.64 17.22
CA ALA A 227 -9.97 -8.92 17.85
C ALA A 227 -8.85 -9.97 17.64
N HIS A 228 -8.14 -9.92 16.51
CA HIS A 228 -7.23 -11.01 16.09
C HIS A 228 -5.76 -10.63 16.04
N ILE A 229 -5.40 -9.35 16.10
CA ILE A 229 -4.01 -8.89 15.95
C ILE A 229 -3.49 -8.27 17.23
N VAL A 230 -2.34 -8.76 17.67
CA VAL A 230 -1.53 -8.09 18.69
C VAL A 230 -0.76 -6.97 18.00
N HIS A 231 -1.11 -5.74 18.32
CA HIS A 231 -0.45 -4.54 17.81
C HIS A 231 0.99 -4.48 18.34
N ASP A 232 1.99 -4.22 17.48
CA ASP A 232 3.41 -4.03 17.89
C ASP A 232 3.61 -2.82 18.84
N TYR A 233 2.57 -2.01 19.03
CA TYR A 233 2.52 -0.82 19.87
C TYR A 233 2.43 -1.14 21.38
N VAL A 234 2.95 -2.30 21.82
CA VAL A 234 2.87 -2.81 23.21
C VAL A 234 3.73 -1.94 24.14
N GLY A 235 3.19 -0.78 24.51
CA GLY A 235 3.72 0.11 25.55
C GLY A 235 2.65 0.82 26.38
N SER A 236 1.39 0.91 25.94
CA SER A 236 0.41 1.79 26.61
C SER A 236 -0.89 1.15 27.07
N ARG A 237 -1.19 -0.11 26.75
CA ARG A 237 -2.36 -0.78 27.34
C ARG A 237 -1.94 -1.53 28.60
N LYS A 238 -1.68 -0.78 29.68
CA LYS A 238 -1.80 -1.33 31.03
C LYS A 238 -3.18 -1.97 31.10
N ARG A 239 -3.23 -3.31 31.12
CA ARG A 239 -4.46 -4.06 31.42
C ARG A 239 -5.01 -3.46 32.72
N LYS A 240 -6.10 -2.70 32.63
CA LYS A 240 -6.89 -2.31 33.80
C LYS A 240 -7.49 -3.61 34.32
N ARG A 241 -6.72 -4.29 35.17
CA ARG A 241 -7.20 -5.43 35.94
C ARG A 241 -8.31 -4.86 36.81
N ASN A 242 -9.55 -5.19 36.50
CA ASN A 242 -10.68 -4.92 37.39
C ASN A 242 -10.45 -5.74 38.66
N LEU A 243 -9.69 -5.19 39.59
CA LEU A 243 -9.69 -5.60 40.99
C LEU A 243 -10.91 -4.93 41.61
N GLY A 244 -12.04 -5.61 41.52
CA GLY A 244 -13.07 -5.42 42.53
C GLY A 244 -12.53 -5.99 43.83
N SER A 245 -12.14 -5.13 44.76
CA SER A 245 -12.23 -5.43 46.19
C SER A 245 -12.18 -4.13 46.98
N LYS A 246 -13.13 -4.05 47.90
CA LYS A 246 -13.47 -2.91 48.76
C LYS A 246 -12.31 -2.47 49.65
N ASP A 247 -12.41 -1.20 50.00
CA ASP A 247 -11.68 -0.48 51.04
C ASP A 247 -11.37 -1.30 52.30
N HIS A 248 -10.14 -1.20 52.78
CA HIS A 248 -9.86 -0.78 54.16
C HIS A 248 -8.39 -0.35 54.29
N SER A 249 -8.22 0.93 54.61
CA SER A 249 -7.00 1.59 55.05
C SER A 249 -6.45 0.97 56.33
N TYR A 250 -5.13 0.79 56.46
CA TYR A 250 -4.29 1.20 57.61
C TYR A 250 -2.78 1.01 57.30
N GLY A 251 -2.01 2.10 57.40
CA GLY A 251 -0.63 2.12 57.94
C GLY A 251 0.56 1.78 57.01
N PRO A 252 1.62 2.62 56.96
CA PRO A 252 2.86 2.32 56.23
C PRO A 252 3.89 1.62 57.14
N ALA A 253 4.56 0.59 56.62
CA ALA A 253 5.77 0.04 57.23
C ALA A 253 6.77 -0.36 56.13
N SER A 254 7.79 0.49 56.01
CA SER A 254 9.10 0.19 55.44
C SER A 254 9.75 -1.01 56.13
N LYS A 255 10.28 -1.99 55.37
CA LYS A 255 11.70 -2.46 55.46
C LYS A 255 11.97 -3.79 54.72
N VAL A 256 13.18 -3.82 54.16
CA VAL A 256 14.11 -4.95 54.01
C VAL A 256 13.99 -5.82 52.75
N SER A 257 14.97 -5.60 51.89
CA SER A 257 15.53 -6.48 50.87
C SER A 257 16.14 -7.74 51.50
N ASP A 258 15.88 -8.91 50.92
CA ASP A 258 16.71 -10.11 51.12
C ASP A 258 17.05 -10.74 49.76
N PRO A 259 18.33 -11.07 49.47
CA PRO A 259 18.78 -11.59 48.20
C PRO A 259 19.04 -13.09 48.34
N ASN A 260 18.13 -13.94 47.87
CA ASN A 260 18.38 -15.31 47.44
C ASN A 260 17.03 -15.96 47.14
N GLU A 261 16.80 -16.32 45.88
CA GLU A 261 16.20 -17.60 45.46
C GLU A 261 16.02 -17.60 43.93
N ASP A 262 17.15 -17.53 43.21
CA ASP A 262 17.25 -18.16 41.89
C ASP A 262 17.54 -19.65 42.14
N SER A 263 16.48 -20.45 42.20
CA SER A 263 16.58 -21.92 42.21
C SER A 263 15.89 -22.47 40.96
N LEU A 264 16.69 -22.74 39.94
CA LEU A 264 16.28 -23.53 38.77
C LEU A 264 16.25 -25.02 39.16
N PRO A 265 15.31 -25.82 38.64
CA PRO A 265 15.23 -27.24 38.93
C PRO A 265 16.36 -28.02 38.24
N PRO A 266 16.83 -29.14 38.84
CA PRO A 266 17.92 -29.93 38.30
C PRO A 266 17.48 -30.73 37.06
N ASP A 267 18.31 -30.63 36.03
CA ASP A 267 18.24 -31.40 34.79
C ASP A 267 18.53 -32.88 35.10
N THR A 268 17.60 -33.79 34.77
CA THR A 268 17.78 -35.23 34.94
C THR A 268 17.98 -35.86 33.57
N MET A 269 19.21 -36.33 33.33
CA MET A 269 19.57 -37.18 32.20
C MET A 269 19.41 -38.64 32.62
N GLU A 270 18.55 -39.38 31.92
CA GLU A 270 18.66 -40.84 31.67
C GLU A 270 18.63 -41.09 30.16
#